data_AF-A0A9E4DWK3-F1
#
_entry.id   AF-A0A9E4DWK3-F1
#
_cell.length_a   1.000
_cell.length_b   1.000
_cell.length_c   1.000
_cell.angle_alpha   90.00
_cell.angle_beta   90.00
_cell.angle_gamma   90.00
#
_symmetry.space_group_name_H-M   'P 1'
#
loop_
_entity.id
_entity.type
_entity.pdbx_description
1 polymer ?
#
loop_
_entity_poly.entity_id
_entity_poly.type
_entity_poly.pdbx_seq_one_letter_code
_entity_poly.pdbx_strand_id
1 'polypeptide(L)'
;MGYVTFKNGVRGYLLASSGFEFEVSGSKGKLRTFNDSVACQWRMIQDEWNILEEVPFPEPPRLSGTVGAIDDIVVAIEEGRETAGNIRIACRSQEMILGFVESQRHGGAKVSLPLVDRGLYVGRQNW
;
A
#
# COMPACT_ATOMS: atom_id res chain seq x y z
N MET A 1 6.20 -1.54 13.75
CA MET A 1 6.20 -0.45 12.75
C MET A 1 7.05 -0.92 11.58
N GLY A 2 6.56 -0.85 10.35
CA GLY A 2 7.33 -1.19 9.15
C GLY A 2 7.85 0.07 8.46
N TYR A 3 9.07 0.00 7.93
CA TYR A 3 9.67 1.05 7.12
C TYR A 3 10.29 0.45 5.86
N VAL A 4 9.99 1.03 4.70
CA VAL A 4 10.52 0.57 3.41
C VAL A 4 11.05 1.74 2.58
N THR A 5 12.16 1.50 1.89
CA THR A 5 12.73 2.43 0.90
C THR A 5 12.60 1.84 -0.49
N PHE A 6 12.02 2.59 -1.42
CA PHE A 6 11.93 2.21 -2.81
C PHE A 6 13.11 2.77 -3.61
N LYS A 7 13.46 2.10 -4.73
CA LYS A 7 14.58 2.49 -5.60
C LYS A 7 14.47 3.94 -6.11
N ASN A 8 13.25 4.45 -6.30
CA ASN A 8 12.97 5.81 -6.75
C ASN A 8 13.03 6.86 -5.63
N GLY A 9 13.45 6.50 -4.42
CA GLY A 9 13.55 7.40 -3.27
C GLY A 9 12.26 7.56 -2.45
N VAL A 10 11.13 6.99 -2.91
CA VAL A 10 9.90 6.96 -2.11
C VAL A 10 10.14 6.15 -0.83
N ARG A 11 9.48 6.56 0.24
CA ARG A 11 9.53 5.90 1.55
C ARG A 11 8.13 5.51 1.98
N GLY A 12 7.97 4.29 2.46
CA GLY A 12 6.72 3.79 3.03
C GLY A 12 6.85 3.58 4.54
N TYR A 13 5.80 3.93 5.27
CA TYR A 13 5.69 3.71 6.72
C TYR A 13 4.41 2.93 6.99
N LEU A 14 4.53 1.82 7.70
CA LEU A 14 3.40 1.03 8.17
C LEU A 14 3.31 1.19 9.69
N LEU A 15 2.27 1.89 10.13
CA LEU A 15 2.01 2.15 11.54
C LEU A 15 1.10 1.06 12.10
N ALA A 16 1.40 0.61 13.32
CA ALA A 16 0.49 -0.27 14.04
C ALA A 16 -0.65 0.58 14.61
N SER A 17 -1.70 0.75 13.81
CA SER A 17 -2.90 1.51 14.17
C SER A 17 -4.14 0.65 13.87
N SER A 18 -5.25 0.95 14.54
CA SER A 18 -6.56 0.40 14.18
C SER A 18 -7.11 1.07 12.93
N GLY A 19 -7.87 0.33 12.13
CA GLY A 19 -8.55 0.83 10.94
C GLY A 19 -7.68 0.86 9.68
N PHE A 20 -8.30 1.14 8.54
CA PHE A 20 -7.66 1.27 7.24
C PHE A 20 -7.57 2.74 6.84
N GLU A 21 -6.39 3.31 7.03
CA GLU A 21 -6.07 4.66 6.63
C GLU A 21 -4.77 4.70 5.85
N PHE A 22 -4.75 5.51 4.80
CA PHE A 22 -3.61 5.61 3.90
C PHE A 22 -3.34 7.08 3.60
N GLU A 23 -2.08 7.51 3.72
CA GLU A 23 -1.65 8.86 3.31
C GLU A 23 -0.55 8.75 2.24
N VAL A 24 -0.70 9.52 1.17
CA VAL A 24 0.35 9.77 0.18
C VAL A 24 0.77 11.23 0.32
N SER A 25 2.06 11.45 0.57
CA SER A 25 2.67 12.77 0.63
C SER A 25 3.53 13.00 -0.60
N GLY A 26 3.12 13.93 -1.46
CA GLY A 26 3.86 14.39 -2.63
C GLY A 26 4.55 15.73 -2.40
N SER A 27 5.24 16.23 -3.43
CA SER A 27 5.90 17.54 -3.40
C SER A 27 4.93 18.74 -3.44
N LYS A 28 3.69 18.52 -3.88
CA LYS A 28 2.67 19.58 -4.05
C LYS A 28 1.49 19.46 -3.09
N GLY A 29 1.46 18.41 -2.27
CA GLY A 29 0.23 18.09 -1.54
C GLY A 29 0.25 16.74 -0.86
N LYS A 30 -0.86 16.47 -0.19
CA LYS A 30 -1.14 15.22 0.51
C LYS A 30 -2.55 14.74 0.19
N LEU A 31 -2.68 13.44 0.02
CA LEU A 31 -3.96 12.76 -0.10
C LEU A 31 -4.06 11.74 1.02
N ARG A 32 -5.13 11.77 1.81
CA ARG A 32 -5.38 10.80 2.86
C ARG A 32 -6.77 10.20 2.72
N THR A 33 -6.86 8.88 2.74
CA THR A 33 -8.12 8.17 2.94
C THR A 33 -8.23 7.72 4.38
N PHE A 34 -9.44 7.75 4.93
CA PHE A 34 -9.72 7.35 6.30
C PHE A 34 -11.14 6.81 6.42
N ASN A 35 -11.44 6.21 7.59
CA ASN A 35 -12.70 5.50 7.82
C ASN A 35 -12.96 4.42 6.74
N ASP A 36 -11.96 3.55 6.54
CA ASP A 36 -12.03 2.47 5.54
C ASP A 36 -12.32 2.98 4.12
N SER A 37 -11.61 4.05 3.74
CA SER A 37 -11.74 4.75 2.45
C SER A 37 -13.12 5.36 2.16
N VAL A 38 -14.01 5.45 3.16
CA VAL A 38 -15.31 6.14 3.03
C VAL A 38 -15.12 7.66 2.92
N ALA A 39 -14.05 8.19 3.51
CA ALA A 39 -13.74 9.60 3.48
C ALA A 39 -12.33 9.86 2.95
N CYS A 40 -12.16 11.04 2.35
CA CYS A 40 -10.93 11.49 1.75
C CYS A 40 -10.66 12.93 2.19
N GLN A 41 -9.40 13.22 2.52
CA GLN A 41 -8.90 14.57 2.70
C GLN A 41 -7.81 14.81 1.66
N TRP A 42 -8.00 15.86 0.86
CA TRP A 42 -7.03 16.28 -0.14
C TRP A 42 -6.53 17.67 0.21
N ARG A 43 -5.21 17.80 0.42
CA ARG A 43 -4.56 19.08 0.73
C ARG A 43 -3.50 19.40 -0.31
N MET A 44 -3.48 20.61 -0.82
CA MET A 44 -2.53 21.06 -1.84
C MET A 44 -1.90 22.40 -1.47
N ILE A 45 -0.70 22.65 -1.99
CA ILE A 45 -0.08 23.97 -1.93
C ILE A 45 -0.85 24.90 -2.88
N GLN A 46 -1.44 25.96 -2.34
CA GLN A 46 -2.21 26.96 -3.11
C GLN A 46 -1.45 28.27 -3.30
N ASP A 47 -0.51 28.57 -2.40
CA ASP A 47 0.17 29.85 -2.34
C ASP A 47 1.70 29.73 -2.33
N GLU A 48 2.36 30.88 -2.39
CA GLU A 48 3.81 31.01 -2.33
C GLU A 48 4.42 30.61 -0.97
N TRP A 49 3.60 30.53 0.07
CA TRP A 49 4.01 30.19 1.43
C TRP A 49 4.09 28.68 1.66
N ASN A 50 3.76 27.87 0.64
CA ASN A 50 3.74 26.41 0.70
C ASN A 50 2.81 25.86 1.78
N ILE A 51 1.75 26.61 2.11
CA ILE A 51 0.75 26.16 3.08
C ILE A 51 -0.15 25.14 2.39
N LEU A 52 -0.35 24.00 3.05
CA LEU A 52 -1.25 22.95 2.58
C LEU A 52 -2.68 23.28 2.97
N GLU A 53 -3.48 23.69 2.00
CA GLU A 53 -4.90 23.97 2.18
C GLU A 53 -5.75 22.80 1.70
N GLU A 54 -6.85 22.54 2.41
CA GLU A 54 -7.83 21.53 1.99
C GLU A 54 -8.56 21.99 0.74
N VAL A 55 -8.64 21.11 -0.25
CA VAL A 55 -9.29 21.36 -1.54
C VAL A 55 -10.44 20.38 -1.74
N PRO A 56 -11.47 20.76 -2.52
CA PRO A 56 -12.53 19.83 -2.89
C PRO A 56 -11.95 18.60 -3.60
N PHE A 57 -12.29 17.42 -3.09
CA PHE A 57 -12.00 16.15 -3.73
C PHE A 57 -13.28 15.67 -4.44
N PRO A 58 -13.19 15.18 -5.70
CA PRO A 58 -14.36 14.62 -6.37
C PRO A 58 -14.86 13.41 -5.58
N GLU A 59 -16.17 13.32 -5.33
CA GLU A 59 -16.74 12.17 -4.63
C GLU A 59 -16.59 10.92 -5.52
N PRO A 60 -15.74 9.94 -5.15
CA PRO A 60 -15.55 8.76 -5.97
C PRO A 60 -16.76 7.83 -5.82
N PRO A 61 -17.09 7.01 -6.84
CA PRO A 61 -18.15 6.02 -6.70
C PRO A 61 -17.81 5.04 -5.58
N ARG A 62 -18.80 4.74 -4.73
CA ARG A 62 -18.64 3.75 -3.66
C ARG A 62 -18.76 2.36 -4.27
N LEU A 63 -17.62 1.73 -4.51
CA LEU A 63 -17.52 0.41 -5.10
C LEU A 63 -16.94 -0.58 -4.08
N SER A 64 -17.40 -1.83 -4.16
CA SER A 64 -16.81 -2.92 -3.38
C SER A 64 -15.47 -3.32 -4.00
N GLY A 65 -14.40 -3.29 -3.21
CA GLY A 65 -13.08 -3.74 -3.67
C GLY A 65 -13.06 -5.19 -4.13
N THR A 66 -13.83 -6.06 -3.46
CA THR A 66 -13.97 -7.48 -3.85
C THR A 66 -14.68 -7.63 -5.18
N VAL A 67 -15.77 -6.88 -5.40
CA VAL A 67 -16.50 -6.92 -6.69
C VAL A 67 -15.59 -6.39 -7.79
N GLY A 68 -14.90 -5.25 -7.58
CA GLY A 68 -13.98 -4.70 -8.56
C GLY A 68 -12.81 -5.64 -8.90
N ALA A 69 -12.31 -6.43 -7.94
CA ALA A 69 -11.29 -7.44 -8.20
C ALA A 69 -11.83 -8.61 -9.05
N ILE A 70 -13.07 -9.04 -8.82
CA ILE A 70 -13.73 -10.07 -9.62
C ILE A 70 -13.99 -9.56 -11.04
N ASP A 71 -14.51 -8.33 -11.18
CA ASP A 71 -14.75 -7.69 -12.47
C ASP A 71 -13.46 -7.57 -13.28
N ASP A 72 -12.34 -7.18 -12.66
CA ASP A 72 -11.03 -7.12 -13.33
C ASP A 72 -10.57 -8.49 -13.82
N ILE A 73 -10.85 -9.58 -13.08
CA ILE A 73 -10.54 -10.95 -13.51
C ILE A 73 -11.37 -11.32 -14.75
N VAL A 74 -12.67 -11.04 -14.73
CA VAL A 74 -13.57 -11.33 -15.86
C VAL A 74 -13.09 -10.61 -17.12
N VAL A 75 -12.88 -9.29 -17.03
CA VAL A 75 -12.40 -8.48 -18.17
C VAL A 75 -11.03 -8.95 -18.64
N ALA A 76 -10.11 -9.31 -17.74
CA ALA A 76 -8.80 -9.81 -18.12
C ALA A 76 -8.85 -11.11 -18.95
N ILE A 77 -9.79 -12.00 -18.64
CA ILE A 77 -10.03 -13.24 -19.41
C ILE A 77 -10.59 -12.91 -20.79
N GLU A 78 -11.61 -12.05 -20.85
CA GLU A 78 -12.28 -11.69 -22.11
C GLU A 78 -11.35 -10.97 -23.09
N GLU A 79 -10.51 -10.07 -22.58
CA GLU A 79 -9.59 -9.26 -23.38
C GLU A 79 -8.21 -9.90 -23.59
N GLY A 80 -7.92 -11.01 -22.90
CA GLY A 80 -6.61 -11.68 -22.96
C GLY A 80 -5.46 -10.85 -22.38
N ARG A 81 -5.74 -10.03 -21.34
CA ARG A 81 -4.74 -9.18 -20.64
C ARG A 81 -4.40 -9.72 -19.25
N GLU A 82 -3.41 -9.12 -18.60
CA GLU A 82 -3.16 -9.38 -17.18
C GLU A 82 -4.16 -8.61 -16.29
N THR A 83 -4.44 -9.18 -15.12
CA THR A 83 -5.18 -8.48 -14.06
C THR A 83 -4.34 -7.33 -13.47
N ALA A 84 -5.01 -6.33 -12.92
CA ALA A 84 -4.37 -5.25 -12.17
C ALA A 84 -3.66 -5.77 -10.91
N GLY A 85 -4.19 -6.84 -10.30
CA GLY A 85 -3.66 -7.50 -9.10
C GLY A 85 -2.85 -8.77 -9.38
N ASN A 86 -2.06 -8.80 -10.45
CA ASN A 86 -1.47 -10.05 -10.93
C ASN A 86 -0.39 -10.67 -10.01
N ILE A 87 0.04 -11.90 -10.32
CA ILE A 87 0.94 -12.69 -9.46
C ILE A 87 2.27 -11.99 -9.12
N ARG A 88 2.82 -11.17 -10.04
CA ARG A 88 4.07 -10.44 -9.78
C ARG A 88 3.88 -9.35 -8.73
N ILE A 89 2.74 -8.65 -8.77
CA ILE A 89 2.38 -7.65 -7.76
C ILE A 89 2.10 -8.32 -6.43
N ALA A 90 1.35 -9.43 -6.43
CA ALA A 90 1.08 -10.22 -5.24
C ALA A 90 2.38 -10.71 -4.57
N CYS A 91 3.30 -11.29 -5.34
CA CYS A 91 4.61 -11.73 -4.82
C CYS A 91 5.42 -10.58 -4.23
N ARG A 92 5.47 -9.41 -4.88
CA ARG A 92 6.19 -8.23 -4.34
C ARG A 92 5.60 -7.74 -3.02
N SER A 93 4.27 -7.75 -2.89
CA SER A 93 3.58 -7.39 -1.65
C SER A 93 3.93 -8.36 -0.51
N GLN A 94 3.84 -9.67 -0.79
CA GLN A 94 4.20 -10.71 0.19
C GLN A 94 5.68 -10.66 0.60
N GLU A 95 6.57 -10.38 -0.35
CA GLU A 95 8.00 -10.21 -0.10
C GLU A 95 8.27 -9.07 0.91
N MET A 96 7.53 -7.95 0.79
CA MET A 96 7.65 -6.85 1.75
C MET A 96 7.14 -7.24 3.14
N ILE A 97 6.02 -7.97 3.23
CA ILE A 97 5.46 -8.45 4.50
C ILE A 97 6.46 -9.37 5.20
N LEU A 98 6.99 -10.36 4.49
CA LEU A 98 8.01 -11.27 5.01
C LEU A 98 9.30 -10.53 5.38
N GLY A 99 9.67 -9.49 4.63
CA GLY A 99 10.80 -8.63 4.95
C GLY A 99 10.66 -7.92 6.29
N PHE A 100 9.46 -7.47 6.65
CA PHE A 100 9.22 -6.89 7.97
C PHE A 100 9.35 -7.93 9.08
N VAL A 101 8.84 -9.14 8.87
CA VAL A 101 8.99 -10.25 9.82
C VAL A 101 10.46 -10.62 10.01
N GLU A 102 11.21 -10.72 8.92
CA GLU A 102 12.63 -11.05 8.96
C GLU A 102 13.46 -9.97 9.63
N SER A 103 13.17 -8.71 9.35
CA SER A 103 13.76 -7.57 10.07
C SER A 103 13.51 -7.68 11.56
N GLN A 104 12.27 -7.98 11.97
CA GLN A 104 11.89 -8.11 13.38
C GLN A 104 12.59 -9.30 14.07
N ARG A 105 12.73 -10.45 13.40
CA ARG A 105 13.51 -11.61 13.90
C ARG A 105 14.97 -11.22 14.20
N HIS A 106 15.51 -10.25 13.45
CA HIS A 106 16.85 -9.70 13.63
C HIS A 106 16.87 -8.37 14.40
N GLY A 107 15.94 -8.17 15.35
CA GLY A 107 15.95 -7.00 16.22
C GLY A 107 15.68 -5.67 15.51
N GLY A 108 14.99 -5.69 14.36
CA GLY A 108 14.69 -4.52 13.54
C GLY A 108 15.80 -4.13 12.57
N ALA A 109 16.76 -5.04 12.30
CA ALA A 109 17.83 -4.78 11.34
C ALA A 109 17.29 -4.56 9.92
N LYS A 110 17.98 -3.73 9.14
CA LYS A 110 17.66 -3.52 7.72
C LYS A 110 17.89 -4.83 6.96
N VAL A 111 16.87 -5.26 6.20
CA VAL A 111 16.96 -6.39 5.27
C VAL A 111 16.90 -5.89 3.83
N SER A 112 17.49 -6.65 2.92
CA SER A 112 17.40 -6.38 1.49
C SER A 112 16.40 -7.36 0.85
N LEU A 113 15.68 -6.88 -0.15
CA LEU A 113 14.73 -7.68 -0.93
C LEU A 113 15.31 -7.96 -2.33
N PRO A 114 15.08 -9.15 -2.92
CA PRO A 114 14.36 -10.28 -2.31
C PRO A 114 15.13 -10.90 -1.14
N LEU A 115 14.40 -11.50 -0.20
CA LEU A 115 14.97 -12.18 0.95
C LEU A 115 15.81 -13.38 0.50
N VAL A 116 16.93 -13.57 1.20
CA VAL A 116 17.80 -14.73 1.01
C VAL A 116 17.11 -16.00 1.49
N ASP A 117 16.45 -15.94 2.66
CA ASP A 117 15.65 -17.04 3.18
C ASP A 117 14.31 -17.14 2.43
N ARG A 118 14.22 -18.10 1.50
CA ARG A 118 13.00 -18.43 0.75
C ARG A 118 12.13 -19.47 1.46
N GLY A 119 12.57 -19.99 2.60
CA GLY A 119 11.85 -20.95 3.44
C GLY A 119 11.10 -20.32 4.61
N LEU A 120 11.20 -18.99 4.78
CA LEU A 120 10.49 -18.26 5.83
C LEU A 120 8.98 -18.49 5.69
N TYR A 121 8.39 -19.02 6.77
CA TYR A 121 6.97 -19.29 6.89
C TYR A 121 6.41 -18.61 8.14
N VAL A 122 5.26 -17.94 7.98
CA VAL A 122 4.52 -17.31 9.07
C VAL A 122 3.17 -18.00 9.16
N GLY A 123 2.93 -18.70 10.27
CA GLY A 123 1.70 -19.43 10.50
C GLY A 123 1.56 -19.79 11.97
N ARG A 124 0.43 -20.43 12.32
CA ARG A 124 0.28 -20.99 13.66
C ARG A 124 1.19 -22.20 13.82
N GLN A 125 1.72 -22.37 15.02
CA GLN A 125 2.42 -23.58 15.39
C GLN A 125 1.39 -24.72 15.42
N ASN A 126 1.57 -25.74 14.57
CA ASN A 126 0.76 -26.97 14.50
C ASN A 126 -0.64 -26.84 13.85
N TRP A 127 -0.74 -26.18 12.69
CA TRP A 127 -1.86 -26.42 11.79
C TRP A 127 -1.71 -27.74 11.02
#